data_AF-S7ZX84-F1
#
_entry.id   AF-S7ZX84-F1
#
_cell.length_a   1.000
_cell.length_b   1.000
_cell.length_c   1.000
_cell.angle_alpha   90.00
_cell.angle_beta   90.00
_cell.angle_gamma   90.00
#
_symmetry.space_group_name_H-M   'P 1'
#
loop_
_entity.id
_entity.type
_entity.pdbx_description
1 polymer ?
#
loop_
_entity_poly.entity_id
_entity_poly.type
_entity_poly.pdbx_seq_one_letter_code
_entity_poly.pdbx_strand_id
1 'polypeptide(L)'
;MPDPQPPSPEVFDKYSDITHPDAFPEALSLLKSLLTDSTIKWESNGDRNGVELYYYQPDPPLPAPICRGVGTFPAGLTAEQILPTIHQIACRKNWDERFKLGFPLLRYSRKLVRFYAVQKGVGEGWFTIVSPRDFTGYSGHVREVGDDGVTRNFYLQTSAEFEDVPDVEGFVRGWTNLAGWVLEEKAGEPVKCSYIVKFDPKGSIPANLVAQVVKDTPACIDKVRTFIEKNGLVPYVNMHDEFPGQLRQEVLVGEETEINPENGEKLNDAGFRLTFSWFGAVGSFDINFDERWENGVKIDVEEGTIDEDLELKSTKGKVTVTVKEGGKDKKLKLIVSKA
;
A
#
# COMPACT_ATOMS: atom_id res chain seq x y z
N MET A 1 -13.15 4.97 22.68
CA MET A 1 -13.60 3.87 21.81
C MET A 1 -12.39 3.05 21.43
N PRO A 2 -12.45 1.71 21.49
CA PRO A 2 -11.36 0.89 20.99
C PRO A 2 -11.19 1.11 19.49
N ASP A 3 -9.95 1.06 19.02
CA ASP A 3 -9.68 1.17 17.58
C ASP A 3 -10.23 -0.05 16.84
N PRO A 4 -10.67 0.10 15.57
CA PRO A 4 -11.03 -1.03 14.72
C PRO A 4 -9.89 -2.06 14.66
N GLN A 5 -10.24 -3.34 14.77
CA GLN A 5 -9.28 -4.44 14.78
C GLN A 5 -9.25 -5.15 13.43
N PRO A 6 -8.08 -5.67 13.00
CA PRO A 6 -8.00 -6.51 11.81
C PRO A 6 -8.83 -7.79 11.98
N PRO A 7 -9.30 -8.41 10.89
CA PRO A 7 -9.93 -9.72 10.95
C PRO A 7 -8.92 -10.80 11.38
N SER A 8 -9.45 -11.94 11.80
CA SER A 8 -8.63 -13.12 12.09
C SER A 8 -7.80 -13.54 10.86
N PRO A 9 -6.52 -13.95 11.00
CA PRO A 9 -5.66 -14.28 9.87
C PRO A 9 -6.22 -15.37 8.92
N GLU A 10 -7.07 -16.26 9.42
CA GLU A 10 -7.71 -17.36 8.67
C GLU A 10 -8.64 -16.85 7.55
N VAL A 11 -9.14 -15.62 7.66
CA VAL A 11 -9.96 -15.00 6.61
C VAL A 11 -9.20 -14.94 5.27
N PHE A 12 -7.87 -14.88 5.32
CA PHE A 12 -7.05 -14.81 4.13
C PHE A 12 -6.65 -16.20 3.57
N ASP A 13 -7.05 -17.32 4.19
CA ASP A 13 -6.74 -18.70 3.76
C ASP A 13 -7.32 -19.10 2.40
N LYS A 14 -8.18 -18.25 1.85
CA LYS A 14 -8.72 -18.37 0.51
C LYS A 14 -8.96 -16.99 -0.08
N TYR A 15 -9.10 -16.94 -1.40
CA TYR A 15 -9.68 -15.77 -2.05
C TYR A 15 -11.18 -15.71 -1.77
N SER A 16 -11.69 -14.51 -1.59
CA SER A 16 -13.11 -14.20 -1.48
C SER A 16 -13.68 -13.79 -2.83
N ASP A 17 -15.00 -13.87 -2.98
CA ASP A 17 -15.69 -13.35 -4.15
C ASP A 17 -15.82 -11.83 -4.10
N ILE A 18 -15.70 -11.17 -5.25
CA ILE A 18 -15.81 -9.72 -5.38
C ILE A 18 -17.29 -9.33 -5.37
N THR A 19 -17.70 -8.43 -4.46
CA THR A 19 -19.11 -7.99 -4.36
C THR A 19 -19.44 -6.79 -5.24
N HIS A 20 -18.43 -5.99 -5.63
CA HIS A 20 -18.56 -4.84 -6.52
C HIS A 20 -17.49 -4.91 -7.61
N PRO A 21 -17.70 -5.75 -8.65
CA PRO A 21 -16.66 -6.04 -9.64
C PRO A 21 -16.25 -4.83 -10.48
N ASP A 22 -17.13 -3.83 -10.60
CA ASP A 22 -16.90 -2.66 -11.46
C ASP A 22 -16.09 -1.55 -10.76
N ALA A 23 -16.09 -1.49 -9.42
CA ALA A 23 -15.51 -0.37 -8.67
C ALA A 23 -14.01 -0.15 -8.97
N PHE A 24 -13.23 -1.22 -9.02
CA PHE A 24 -11.78 -1.12 -9.30
C PHE A 24 -11.49 -0.81 -10.79
N PRO A 25 -12.09 -1.51 -11.77
CA PRO A 25 -11.97 -1.16 -13.18
C PRO A 25 -12.38 0.28 -13.51
N GLU A 26 -13.47 0.78 -12.94
CA GLU A 26 -13.93 2.17 -13.14
C GLU A 26 -12.95 3.18 -12.56
N ALA A 27 -12.42 2.93 -11.35
CA ALA A 27 -11.42 3.79 -10.75
C ALA A 27 -10.09 3.79 -11.54
N LEU A 28 -9.69 2.63 -12.09
CA LEU A 28 -8.53 2.54 -12.99
C LEU A 28 -8.77 3.33 -14.29
N SER A 29 -9.96 3.22 -14.89
CA SER A 29 -10.34 4.00 -16.07
C SER A 29 -10.29 5.51 -15.78
N LEU A 30 -10.84 5.93 -14.64
CA LEU A 30 -10.77 7.32 -14.19
C LEU A 30 -9.32 7.78 -13.99
N LEU A 31 -8.46 6.97 -13.37
CA LEU A 31 -7.04 7.31 -13.18
C LEU A 31 -6.34 7.53 -14.52
N LYS A 32 -6.57 6.62 -15.49
CA LYS A 32 -6.00 6.75 -16.83
C LYS A 32 -6.50 8.01 -17.53
N SER A 33 -7.81 8.28 -17.48
CA SER A 33 -8.39 9.51 -18.03
C SER A 33 -7.76 10.76 -17.42
N LEU A 34 -7.68 10.86 -16.09
CA LEU A 34 -7.05 12.00 -15.40
C LEU A 34 -5.56 12.16 -15.71
N LEU A 35 -4.87 11.06 -16.02
CA LEU A 35 -3.46 11.06 -16.39
C LEU A 35 -3.24 11.57 -17.83
N THR A 36 -4.10 11.18 -18.78
CA THR A 36 -3.86 11.35 -20.22
C THR A 36 -4.71 12.43 -20.89
N ASP A 37 -5.83 12.83 -20.29
CA ASP A 37 -6.74 13.80 -20.88
C ASP A 37 -6.13 15.21 -20.87
N SER A 38 -5.72 15.67 -22.05
CA SER A 38 -5.12 16.98 -22.27
C SER A 38 -6.11 18.14 -22.22
N THR A 39 -7.43 17.86 -22.16
CA THR A 39 -8.46 18.89 -22.01
C THR A 39 -8.62 19.35 -20.56
N ILE A 40 -8.13 18.56 -19.59
CA ILE A 40 -8.15 18.92 -18.18
C ILE A 40 -7.15 20.04 -17.92
N LYS A 41 -7.68 21.19 -17.49
CA LYS A 41 -6.88 22.36 -17.12
C LYS A 41 -6.42 22.23 -15.67
N TRP A 42 -5.31 21.54 -15.48
CA TRP A 42 -4.63 21.49 -14.18
C TRP A 42 -4.07 22.86 -13.83
N GLU A 43 -4.42 23.37 -12.65
CA GLU A 43 -3.87 24.58 -12.07
C GLU A 43 -2.67 24.22 -11.17
N SER A 44 -1.59 24.98 -11.26
CA SER A 44 -0.41 24.76 -10.41
C SER A 44 -0.72 25.13 -8.96
N ASN A 45 -0.29 24.27 -8.04
CA ASN A 45 -0.32 24.46 -6.59
C ASN A 45 1.09 24.56 -5.98
N GLY A 46 2.07 24.91 -6.83
CA GLY A 46 3.49 25.05 -6.47
C GLY A 46 4.29 23.75 -6.54
N ASP A 47 5.43 23.75 -5.87
CA ASP A 47 6.35 22.63 -5.75
C ASP A 47 6.57 22.30 -4.27
N ARG A 48 6.78 21.02 -3.95
CA ARG A 48 7.31 20.59 -2.66
C ARG A 48 8.44 19.58 -2.88
N ASN A 49 9.67 20.00 -2.63
CA ASN A 49 10.86 19.18 -2.70
C ASN A 49 11.01 18.48 -4.07
N GLY A 50 10.73 19.17 -5.18
CA GLY A 50 10.80 18.57 -6.51
C GLY A 50 9.62 17.64 -6.83
N VAL A 51 8.49 17.83 -6.15
CA VAL A 51 7.18 17.30 -6.55
C VAL A 51 6.32 18.47 -6.97
N GLU A 52 6.01 18.53 -8.25
CA GLU A 52 5.11 19.52 -8.82
C GLU A 52 3.68 19.18 -8.42
N LEU A 53 2.99 20.16 -7.82
CA LEU A 53 1.64 19.99 -7.29
C LEU A 53 0.66 20.69 -8.21
N TYR A 54 -0.47 20.04 -8.45
CA TYR A 54 -1.55 20.54 -9.29
C TYR A 54 -2.90 20.24 -8.66
N TYR A 55 -3.90 21.04 -8.98
CA TYR A 55 -5.30 20.71 -8.72
C TYR A 55 -6.19 20.99 -9.92
N TYR A 56 -7.37 20.40 -9.92
CA TYR A 56 -8.41 20.61 -10.89
C TYR A 56 -9.77 20.63 -10.19
N GLN A 57 -10.53 21.71 -10.38
CA GLN A 57 -11.90 21.84 -9.91
C GLN A 57 -12.85 21.79 -11.13
N PRO A 58 -13.67 20.74 -11.29
CA PRO A 58 -14.63 20.67 -12.40
C PRO A 58 -15.79 21.66 -12.20
N ASP A 59 -16.63 21.79 -13.23
CA ASP A 59 -17.89 22.51 -13.18
C ASP A 59 -19.05 21.50 -13.33
N PRO A 60 -19.95 21.35 -12.33
CA PRO A 60 -19.99 22.06 -11.06
C PRO A 60 -18.85 21.66 -10.09
N PRO A 61 -18.49 22.54 -9.13
CA PRO A 61 -17.36 22.32 -8.23
C PRO A 61 -17.57 21.12 -7.30
N LEU A 62 -16.51 20.35 -7.08
CA LEU A 62 -16.46 19.29 -6.07
C LEU A 62 -16.23 19.87 -4.67
N PRO A 63 -16.65 19.15 -3.62
CA PRO A 63 -16.34 19.51 -2.23
C PRO A 63 -14.83 19.67 -1.97
N ALA A 64 -14.02 18.84 -2.63
CA ALA A 64 -12.57 18.98 -2.69
C ALA A 64 -12.12 18.88 -4.16
N PRO A 65 -11.29 19.81 -4.65
CA PRO A 65 -10.65 19.69 -5.96
C PRO A 65 -9.89 18.36 -6.10
N ILE A 66 -9.83 17.84 -7.31
CA ILE A 66 -8.96 16.72 -7.65
C ILE A 66 -7.53 17.22 -7.56
N CYS A 67 -6.64 16.50 -6.88
CA CYS A 67 -5.24 16.90 -6.73
C CYS A 67 -4.30 15.92 -7.43
N ARG A 68 -3.16 16.42 -7.89
CA ARG A 68 -2.13 15.64 -8.58
C ARG A 68 -0.75 16.08 -8.13
N GLY A 69 0.11 15.12 -7.84
CA GLY A 69 1.55 15.30 -7.66
C GLY A 69 2.29 14.64 -8.81
N VAL A 70 3.35 15.28 -9.31
CA VAL A 70 4.27 14.70 -10.30
C VAL A 70 5.69 14.85 -9.80
N GLY A 71 6.43 13.76 -9.73
CA GLY A 71 7.83 13.76 -9.30
C GLY A 71 8.59 12.57 -9.86
N THR A 72 9.85 12.45 -9.47
CA THR A 72 10.72 11.33 -9.84
C THR A 72 11.36 10.70 -8.62
N PHE A 73 11.63 9.40 -8.73
CA PHE A 73 12.47 8.67 -7.80
C PHE A 73 13.94 8.63 -8.28
N PRO A 74 14.92 8.35 -7.40
CA PRO A 74 16.31 8.24 -7.79
C PRO A 74 16.53 7.28 -8.97
N ALA A 75 17.51 7.60 -9.82
CA ALA A 75 17.91 6.75 -10.93
C ALA A 75 18.39 5.38 -10.42
N GLY A 76 18.09 4.31 -11.17
CA GLY A 76 18.47 2.94 -10.82
C GLY A 76 17.45 2.18 -9.98
N LEU A 77 16.39 2.85 -9.47
CA LEU A 77 15.25 2.18 -8.89
C LEU A 77 14.25 1.75 -9.97
N THR A 78 13.58 0.61 -9.75
CA THR A 78 12.45 0.15 -10.56
C THR A 78 11.12 0.43 -9.87
N ALA A 79 10.02 0.44 -10.63
CA ALA A 79 8.70 0.59 -10.04
C ALA A 79 8.37 -0.55 -9.05
N GLU A 80 8.89 -1.75 -9.31
CA GLU A 80 8.75 -2.92 -8.45
C GLU A 80 9.46 -2.75 -7.10
N GLN A 81 10.56 -2.00 -7.04
CA GLN A 81 11.25 -1.66 -5.79
C GLN A 81 10.54 -0.56 -4.99
N ILE A 82 9.87 0.36 -5.69
CA ILE A 82 9.22 1.53 -5.06
C ILE A 82 7.83 1.16 -4.51
N LEU A 83 7.04 0.41 -5.27
CA LEU A 83 5.66 0.07 -4.95
C LEU A 83 5.45 -0.53 -3.55
N PRO A 84 6.30 -1.45 -3.05
CA PRO A 84 6.18 -2.00 -1.70
C PRO A 84 6.08 -0.92 -0.62
N THR A 85 6.90 0.15 -0.71
CA THR A 85 6.85 1.27 0.24
C THR A 85 5.51 2.01 0.19
N ILE A 86 4.86 2.06 -0.98
CA ILE A 86 3.58 2.74 -1.19
C ILE A 86 2.40 1.89 -0.69
N HIS A 87 2.37 0.60 -1.01
CA HIS A 87 1.17 -0.22 -0.75
C HIS A 87 1.25 -1.04 0.54
N GLN A 88 2.44 -1.31 1.09
CA GLN A 88 2.57 -2.00 2.36
C GLN A 88 2.11 -1.08 3.49
N ILE A 89 1.16 -1.56 4.28
CA ILE A 89 0.49 -0.80 5.33
C ILE A 89 1.48 -0.45 6.45
N ALA A 90 2.42 -1.35 6.74
CA ALA A 90 3.47 -1.12 7.72
C ALA A 90 4.36 0.10 7.38
N CYS A 91 4.49 0.42 6.09
CA CYS A 91 5.25 1.58 5.61
C CYS A 91 4.43 2.87 5.70
N ARG A 92 3.10 2.78 5.58
CA ARG A 92 2.18 3.92 5.43
C ARG A 92 2.32 4.96 6.55
N LYS A 93 2.46 4.52 7.81
CA LYS A 93 2.63 5.39 8.99
C LYS A 93 3.87 6.31 8.91
N ASN A 94 4.87 5.95 8.10
CA ASN A 94 6.13 6.67 8.02
C ASN A 94 6.12 7.79 6.98
N TRP A 95 5.21 7.75 6.01
CA TRP A 95 5.15 8.75 4.94
C TRP A 95 3.80 9.47 4.84
N ASP A 96 2.71 8.89 5.35
CA ASP A 96 1.39 9.51 5.41
C ASP A 96 1.09 9.99 6.85
N GLU A 97 1.35 11.27 7.12
CA GLU A 97 1.19 11.87 8.46
C GLU A 97 -0.25 11.78 8.99
N ARG A 98 -1.24 11.71 8.08
CA ARG A 98 -2.66 11.60 8.42
C ARG A 98 -3.10 10.16 8.65
N PHE A 99 -2.33 9.17 8.23
CA PHE A 99 -2.66 7.78 8.47
C PHE A 99 -2.65 7.47 9.97
N LYS A 100 -3.71 6.85 10.47
CA LYS A 100 -3.80 6.36 11.85
C LYS A 100 -3.54 4.86 11.90
N LEU A 101 -4.31 4.09 11.14
CA LEU A 101 -4.19 2.64 11.05
C LEU A 101 -4.85 2.14 9.76
N GLY A 102 -4.62 0.88 9.43
CA GLY A 102 -5.28 0.20 8.34
C GLY A 102 -4.91 -1.27 8.30
N PHE A 103 -5.69 -2.05 7.56
CA PHE A 103 -5.48 -3.49 7.38
C PHE A 103 -6.30 -3.99 6.18
N PRO A 104 -5.88 -5.09 5.54
CA PRO A 104 -6.76 -5.79 4.61
C PRO A 104 -7.95 -6.40 5.40
N LEU A 105 -9.13 -6.40 4.78
CA LEU A 105 -10.32 -7.10 5.28
C LEU A 105 -10.49 -8.45 4.59
N LEU A 106 -10.36 -8.46 3.25
CA LEU A 106 -10.48 -9.65 2.40
C LEU A 106 -9.45 -9.57 1.27
N ARG A 107 -9.12 -10.71 0.67
CA ARG A 107 -8.32 -10.78 -0.55
C ARG A 107 -9.13 -11.43 -1.66
N TYR A 108 -9.13 -10.84 -2.84
CA TYR A 108 -9.84 -11.34 -4.03
C TYR A 108 -8.87 -11.95 -5.04
N SER A 109 -7.67 -11.40 -5.09
CA SER A 109 -6.54 -11.96 -5.80
C SER A 109 -5.25 -11.52 -5.12
N ARG A 110 -4.11 -11.87 -5.72
CA ARG A 110 -2.79 -11.35 -5.31
C ARG A 110 -2.70 -9.85 -5.48
N LYS A 111 -3.45 -9.34 -6.45
CA LYS A 111 -3.38 -7.96 -6.93
C LYS A 111 -4.51 -7.09 -6.44
N LEU A 112 -5.50 -7.66 -5.75
CA LEU A 112 -6.71 -6.96 -5.34
C LEU A 112 -7.17 -7.39 -3.96
N VAL A 113 -7.30 -6.43 -3.06
CA VAL A 113 -7.74 -6.63 -1.68
C VAL A 113 -8.86 -5.67 -1.31
N ARG A 114 -9.72 -6.08 -0.38
CA ARG A 114 -10.57 -5.15 0.37
C ARG A 114 -9.72 -4.57 1.49
N PHE A 115 -9.70 -3.25 1.63
CA PHE A 115 -8.97 -2.59 2.70
C PHE A 115 -9.92 -1.90 3.68
N TYR A 116 -9.46 -1.72 4.90
CA TYR A 116 -9.96 -0.75 5.85
C TYR A 116 -8.82 0.19 6.24
N ALA A 117 -9.06 1.49 6.29
CA ALA A 117 -8.06 2.48 6.68
C ALA A 117 -8.70 3.63 7.45
N VAL A 118 -7.95 4.18 8.40
CA VAL A 118 -8.37 5.30 9.23
C VAL A 118 -7.38 6.45 9.07
N GLN A 119 -7.93 7.64 8.87
CA GLN A 119 -7.18 8.90 8.94
C GLN A 119 -7.48 9.64 10.24
N LYS A 120 -6.45 10.29 10.78
CA LYS A 120 -6.53 11.15 11.97
C LYS A 120 -7.49 12.31 11.72
N GLY A 121 -8.23 12.68 12.77
CA GLY A 121 -8.98 13.93 12.80
C GLY A 121 -8.08 15.14 13.07
N VAL A 122 -8.68 16.33 13.15
CA VAL A 122 -8.01 17.55 13.61
C VAL A 122 -8.61 17.96 14.96
N GLY A 123 -7.75 18.13 15.96
CA GLY A 123 -8.14 18.36 17.35
C GLY A 123 -8.49 17.06 18.10
N GLU A 124 -8.53 17.12 19.42
CA GLU A 124 -8.79 15.95 20.28
C GLU A 124 -9.80 16.27 21.39
N GLY A 125 -10.62 15.27 21.75
CA GLY A 125 -11.61 15.38 22.82
C GLY A 125 -12.69 16.43 22.53
N TRP A 126 -12.96 17.31 23.49
CA TRP A 126 -13.95 18.36 23.34
C TRP A 126 -13.53 19.48 22.36
N PHE A 127 -12.27 19.46 21.88
CA PHE A 127 -11.74 20.38 20.88
C PHE A 127 -11.68 19.77 19.47
N THR A 128 -12.35 18.65 19.20
CA THR A 128 -12.39 18.08 17.84
C THR A 128 -13.01 19.06 16.85
N ILE A 129 -12.20 19.51 15.89
CA ILE A 129 -12.61 20.41 14.80
C ILE A 129 -13.11 19.58 13.62
N VAL A 130 -12.47 18.45 13.36
CA VAL A 130 -12.70 17.55 12.22
C VAL A 130 -12.55 16.12 12.76
N SER A 131 -13.64 15.34 12.80
CA SER A 131 -13.61 13.95 13.28
C SER A 131 -12.63 13.07 12.48
N PRO A 132 -12.09 11.97 13.02
CA PRO A 132 -11.34 11.02 12.20
C PRO A 132 -12.23 10.42 11.10
N ARG A 133 -11.61 10.00 10.00
CA ARG A 133 -12.32 9.37 8.87
C ARG A 133 -11.92 7.91 8.77
N ASP A 134 -12.88 7.03 8.52
CA ASP A 134 -12.59 5.68 8.05
C ASP A 134 -12.94 5.54 6.56
N PHE A 135 -12.25 4.60 5.91
CA PHE A 135 -12.39 4.29 4.49
C PHE A 135 -12.37 2.78 4.33
N THR A 136 -13.29 2.28 3.51
CA THR A 136 -13.30 0.90 3.06
C THR A 136 -13.51 0.86 1.56
N GLY A 137 -12.95 -0.15 0.91
CA GLY A 137 -12.92 -0.19 -0.54
C GLY A 137 -12.00 -1.26 -1.08
N TYR A 138 -11.64 -1.10 -2.36
CA TYR A 138 -10.67 -1.94 -3.05
C TYR A 138 -9.33 -1.23 -3.18
N SER A 139 -8.25 -1.98 -2.98
CA SER A 139 -6.90 -1.54 -3.32
C SER A 139 -6.20 -2.61 -4.14
N GLY A 140 -5.51 -2.20 -5.19
CA GLY A 140 -4.90 -3.16 -6.09
C GLY A 140 -3.95 -2.55 -7.10
N HIS A 141 -3.30 -3.42 -7.87
CA HIS A 141 -2.29 -3.04 -8.84
C HIS A 141 -2.54 -3.61 -10.23
N VAL A 142 -2.14 -2.84 -11.25
CA VAL A 142 -2.16 -3.24 -12.66
C VAL A 142 -0.85 -2.82 -13.29
N ARG A 143 -0.25 -3.70 -14.09
CA ARG A 143 0.96 -3.41 -14.86
C ARG A 143 0.62 -3.45 -16.34
N GLU A 144 1.03 -2.43 -17.07
CA GLU A 144 0.83 -2.31 -18.51
C GLU A 144 2.15 -1.92 -19.17
N VAL A 145 2.44 -2.50 -20.33
CA VAL A 145 3.58 -2.09 -21.15
C VAL A 145 2.99 -1.36 -22.35
N GLY A 146 3.28 -0.07 -22.47
CA GLY A 146 2.81 0.74 -23.60
C GLY A 146 3.62 0.48 -24.86
N ASP A 147 3.02 0.79 -26.01
CA ASP A 147 3.70 0.75 -27.32
C ASP A 147 4.88 1.74 -27.41
N ASP A 148 4.89 2.75 -26.52
CA ASP A 148 5.98 3.71 -26.32
C ASP A 148 7.19 3.11 -25.58
N GLY A 149 7.14 1.83 -25.20
CA GLY A 149 8.16 1.15 -24.42
C GLY A 149 8.18 1.55 -22.94
N VAL A 150 7.21 2.35 -22.48
CA VAL A 150 7.07 2.74 -21.07
C VAL A 150 6.23 1.69 -20.35
N THR A 151 6.80 1.09 -19.31
CA THR A 151 6.04 0.24 -18.39
C THR A 151 5.34 1.12 -17.36
N ARG A 152 4.02 1.01 -17.26
CA ARG A 152 3.20 1.74 -16.29
C ARG A 152 2.71 0.77 -15.23
N ASN A 153 3.08 1.04 -13.98
CA ASN A 153 2.56 0.33 -12.83
C ASN A 153 1.57 1.24 -12.10
N PHE A 154 0.31 0.82 -12.11
CA PHE A 154 -0.79 1.48 -11.42
C PHE A 154 -0.99 0.81 -10.06
N TYR A 155 -1.09 1.60 -9.01
CA TYR A 155 -1.61 1.16 -7.71
C TYR A 155 -2.68 2.16 -7.29
N LEU A 156 -3.89 1.70 -7.00
CA LEU A 156 -4.97 2.61 -6.61
C LEU A 156 -5.85 2.05 -5.49
N GLN A 157 -6.47 2.98 -4.77
CA GLN A 157 -7.54 2.72 -3.80
C GLN A 157 -8.83 3.41 -4.26
N THR A 158 -9.97 2.75 -4.08
CA THR A 158 -11.30 3.30 -4.36
C THR A 158 -12.33 2.76 -3.37
N SER A 159 -13.29 3.57 -2.97
CA SER A 159 -14.35 3.23 -2.02
C SER A 159 -15.45 2.40 -2.67
N ALA A 160 -16.01 1.49 -1.87
CA ALA A 160 -17.24 0.76 -2.18
C ALA A 160 -17.98 0.49 -0.87
N GLU A 161 -19.30 0.33 -0.93
CA GLU A 161 -20.15 0.09 0.25
C GLU A 161 -20.27 -1.41 0.52
N PHE A 162 -20.00 -1.85 1.74
CA PHE A 162 -20.08 -3.27 2.08
C PHE A 162 -21.03 -3.46 3.26
N GLU A 163 -22.02 -4.34 3.11
CA GLU A 163 -23.02 -4.62 4.17
C GLU A 163 -22.38 -5.13 5.46
N ASP A 164 -21.27 -5.86 5.35
CA ASP A 164 -20.49 -6.41 6.47
C ASP A 164 -19.52 -5.41 7.10
N VAL A 165 -19.47 -4.15 6.61
CA VAL A 165 -18.59 -3.09 7.12
C VAL A 165 -19.42 -1.83 7.44
N PRO A 166 -20.20 -1.85 8.54
CA PRO A 166 -21.06 -0.74 8.92
C PRO A 166 -20.25 0.51 9.32
N ASP A 167 -20.96 1.63 9.49
CA ASP A 167 -20.37 2.85 10.06
C ASP A 167 -19.93 2.61 11.51
N VAL A 168 -18.78 3.18 11.87
CA VAL A 168 -18.20 3.04 13.20
C VAL A 168 -18.37 4.35 13.97
N GLU A 169 -19.00 4.27 15.14
CA GLU A 169 -19.21 5.45 15.99
C GLU A 169 -17.86 6.13 16.32
N GLY A 170 -17.84 7.45 16.19
CA GLY A 170 -16.64 8.29 16.35
C GLY A 170 -15.87 8.55 15.06
N PHE A 171 -16.20 7.86 13.97
CA PHE A 171 -15.64 8.09 12.63
C PHE A 171 -16.69 8.66 11.68
N VAL A 172 -16.22 9.44 10.70
CA VAL A 172 -17.00 9.81 9.52
C VAL A 172 -16.55 8.91 8.36
N ARG A 173 -17.46 8.16 7.75
CA ARG A 173 -17.15 7.36 6.55
C ARG A 173 -16.81 8.28 5.39
N GLY A 174 -15.53 8.33 5.03
CA GLY A 174 -15.04 9.07 3.89
C GLY A 174 -15.27 8.30 2.58
N TRP A 175 -15.29 9.02 1.46
CA TRP A 175 -15.45 8.42 0.14
C TRP A 175 -14.27 8.77 -0.77
N THR A 176 -13.52 7.77 -1.21
CA THR A 176 -12.42 7.95 -2.15
C THR A 176 -12.85 7.42 -3.50
N ASN A 177 -13.14 8.29 -4.46
CA ASN A 177 -13.40 7.85 -5.84
C ASN A 177 -12.12 7.31 -6.48
N LEU A 178 -10.98 7.87 -6.12
CA LEU A 178 -9.67 7.46 -6.60
C LEU A 178 -8.58 8.01 -5.67
N ALA A 179 -7.66 7.14 -5.26
CA ALA A 179 -6.32 7.53 -4.81
C ALA A 179 -5.32 6.66 -5.56
N GLY A 180 -4.78 7.17 -6.67
CA GLY A 180 -4.04 6.39 -7.66
C GLY A 180 -2.61 6.86 -7.87
N TRP A 181 -1.67 5.95 -7.71
CA TRP A 181 -0.26 6.08 -8.04
C TRP A 181 0.01 5.48 -9.42
N VAL A 182 0.79 6.18 -10.23
CA VAL A 182 1.26 5.74 -11.55
C VAL A 182 2.77 5.87 -11.58
N LEU A 183 3.46 4.74 -11.64
CA LEU A 183 4.91 4.68 -11.80
C LEU A 183 5.22 4.34 -13.25
N GLU A 184 5.79 5.30 -13.97
CA GLU A 184 6.22 5.18 -15.36
C GLU A 184 7.72 4.85 -15.37
N GLU A 185 8.05 3.65 -15.84
CA GLU A 185 9.41 3.13 -15.91
C GLU A 185 9.83 2.97 -17.37
N LYS A 186 11.00 3.55 -17.70
CA LYS A 186 11.64 3.45 -19.00
C LYS A 186 13.13 3.19 -18.79
N ALA A 187 13.69 2.25 -19.55
CA ALA A 187 15.06 1.81 -19.39
C ALA A 187 16.05 2.99 -19.45
N GLY A 188 16.89 3.11 -18.43
CA GLY A 188 17.91 4.16 -18.32
C GLY A 188 17.39 5.52 -17.81
N GLU A 189 16.09 5.66 -17.53
CA GLU A 189 15.50 6.88 -17.01
C GLU A 189 15.07 6.70 -15.54
N PRO A 190 15.06 7.77 -14.72
CA PRO A 190 14.46 7.73 -13.39
C PRO A 190 12.97 7.38 -13.47
N VAL A 191 12.46 6.61 -12.50
CA VAL A 191 11.03 6.30 -12.44
C VAL A 191 10.24 7.58 -12.17
N LYS A 192 9.37 7.94 -13.11
CA LYS A 192 8.44 9.06 -12.95
C LYS A 192 7.21 8.58 -12.21
N CYS A 193 6.73 9.37 -11.26
CA CYS A 193 5.59 9.06 -10.43
C CYS A 193 4.54 10.16 -10.52
N SER A 194 3.29 9.76 -10.79
CA SER A 194 2.12 10.62 -10.63
C SER A 194 1.23 10.07 -9.51
N TYR A 195 0.81 10.93 -8.58
CA TYR A 195 -0.17 10.57 -7.55
C TYR A 195 -1.40 11.46 -7.68
N ILE A 196 -2.53 10.88 -8.07
CA ILE A 196 -3.79 11.59 -8.37
C ILE A 196 -4.87 11.15 -7.39
N VAL A 197 -5.54 12.10 -6.75
CA VAL A 197 -6.58 11.81 -5.77
C VAL A 197 -7.85 12.61 -6.05
N LYS A 198 -8.97 11.89 -6.12
CA LYS A 198 -10.34 12.40 -6.12
C LYS A 198 -11.07 11.79 -4.94
N PHE A 199 -11.46 12.62 -3.98
CA PHE A 199 -12.14 12.18 -2.76
C PHE A 199 -13.24 13.16 -2.38
N ASP A 200 -14.26 12.63 -1.72
CA ASP A 200 -15.25 13.38 -0.98
C ASP A 200 -15.02 13.07 0.51
N PRO A 201 -14.48 14.01 1.28
CA PRO A 201 -14.12 13.75 2.67
C PRO A 201 -15.34 13.62 3.60
N LYS A 202 -16.55 13.92 3.09
CA LYS A 202 -17.82 13.95 3.82
C LYS A 202 -17.81 14.85 5.07
N GLY A 203 -19.02 15.15 5.54
CA GLY A 203 -19.23 16.04 6.68
C GLY A 203 -18.76 17.48 6.45
N SER A 204 -18.69 18.26 7.51
CA SER A 204 -18.30 19.67 7.45
C SER A 204 -16.81 19.82 7.72
N ILE A 205 -16.04 20.21 6.69
CA ILE A 205 -14.61 20.51 6.82
C ILE A 205 -14.38 21.98 6.45
N PRO A 206 -13.69 22.76 7.31
CA PRO A 206 -13.25 24.11 6.98
C PRO A 206 -12.46 24.16 5.67
N ALA A 207 -12.76 25.14 4.81
CA ALA A 207 -12.17 25.25 3.47
C ALA A 207 -10.64 25.35 3.48
N ASN A 208 -10.05 25.99 4.49
CA ASN A 208 -8.60 26.06 4.66
C ASN A 208 -7.97 24.68 4.92
N LEU A 209 -8.64 23.81 5.68
CA LEU A 209 -8.19 22.43 5.90
C LEU A 209 -8.34 21.59 4.63
N VAL A 210 -9.41 21.78 3.85
CA VAL A 210 -9.56 21.14 2.53
C VAL A 210 -8.41 21.56 1.61
N ALA A 211 -8.11 22.85 1.53
CA ALA A 211 -7.02 23.36 0.70
C ALA A 211 -5.65 22.81 1.13
N GLN A 212 -5.42 22.67 2.45
CA GLN A 212 -4.22 22.05 2.98
C GLN A 212 -4.13 20.57 2.57
N VAL A 213 -5.21 19.79 2.72
CA VAL A 213 -5.25 18.39 2.31
C VAL A 213 -5.00 18.21 0.82
N VAL A 214 -5.59 19.07 -0.02
CA VAL A 214 -5.39 19.09 -1.49
C VAL A 214 -3.93 19.33 -1.85
N LYS A 215 -3.20 20.12 -1.05
CA LYS A 215 -1.77 20.38 -1.24
C LYS A 215 -0.88 19.26 -0.70
N ASP A 216 -1.20 18.74 0.49
CA ASP A 216 -0.34 17.79 1.21
C ASP A 216 -0.45 16.36 0.67
N THR A 217 -1.64 15.94 0.24
CA THR A 217 -1.88 14.59 -0.30
C THR A 217 -0.95 14.24 -1.48
N PRO A 218 -0.91 15.02 -2.58
CA PRO A 218 -0.05 14.70 -3.72
C PRO A 218 1.45 14.76 -3.41
N ALA A 219 1.84 15.51 -2.36
CA ALA A 219 3.23 15.62 -1.94
C ALA A 219 3.76 14.36 -1.21
N CYS A 220 2.93 13.35 -0.96
CA CYS A 220 3.37 12.08 -0.40
C CYS A 220 4.45 11.39 -1.24
N ILE A 221 4.59 11.71 -2.53
CA ILE A 221 5.69 11.23 -3.39
C ILE A 221 7.05 11.56 -2.76
N ASP A 222 7.24 12.78 -2.26
CA ASP A 222 8.47 13.21 -1.59
C ASP A 222 8.72 12.43 -0.30
N LYS A 223 7.67 12.15 0.46
CA LYS A 223 7.75 11.40 1.71
C LYS A 223 8.13 9.93 1.47
N VAL A 224 7.56 9.31 0.44
CA VAL A 224 7.94 7.95 0.00
C VAL A 224 9.39 7.92 -0.46
N ARG A 225 9.81 8.91 -1.28
CA ARG A 225 11.21 9.02 -1.72
C ARG A 225 12.17 9.19 -0.54
N THR A 226 11.87 10.12 0.37
CA THR A 226 12.65 10.36 1.58
C THR A 226 12.72 9.10 2.46
N PHE A 227 11.62 8.35 2.56
CA PHE A 227 11.61 7.07 3.28
C PHE A 227 12.60 6.08 2.66
N ILE A 228 12.59 5.92 1.33
CA ILE A 228 13.49 5.01 0.62
C ILE A 228 14.95 5.47 0.77
N GLU A 229 15.22 6.77 0.63
CA GLU A 229 16.57 7.32 0.79
C GLU A 229 17.11 7.12 2.21
N LYS A 230 16.27 7.27 3.24
CA LYS A 230 16.64 7.12 4.65
C LYS A 230 16.75 5.66 5.09
N ASN A 231 15.79 4.83 4.73
CA ASN A 231 15.64 3.47 5.28
C ASN A 231 16.08 2.37 4.31
N GLY A 232 16.14 2.67 3.01
CA GLY A 232 16.35 1.68 1.96
C GLY A 232 15.04 1.13 1.41
N LEU A 233 15.17 0.11 0.59
CA LEU A 233 14.06 -0.69 0.11
C LEU A 233 13.56 -1.60 1.24
N VAL A 234 12.25 -1.63 1.43
CA VAL A 234 11.62 -2.63 2.30
C VAL A 234 11.64 -4.00 1.61
N PRO A 235 11.72 -5.11 2.36
CA PRO A 235 11.60 -6.44 1.79
C PRO A 235 10.31 -6.60 1.00
N TYR A 236 10.40 -7.26 -0.15
CA TYR A 236 9.24 -7.47 -1.01
C TYR A 236 9.35 -8.77 -1.79
N VAL A 237 8.21 -9.34 -2.13
CA VAL A 237 8.12 -10.46 -3.05
C VAL A 237 7.65 -9.93 -4.39
N ASN A 238 8.37 -10.29 -5.45
CA ASN A 238 7.92 -9.99 -6.80
C ASN A 238 6.56 -10.65 -7.01
N MET A 239 5.54 -9.84 -7.27
CA MET A 239 4.20 -10.35 -7.56
C MET A 239 4.14 -10.86 -9.00
N HIS A 240 4.89 -11.92 -9.28
CA HIS A 240 4.72 -12.71 -10.49
C HIS A 240 3.52 -13.65 -10.33
N ASP A 241 2.85 -13.93 -11.44
CA ASP A 241 1.61 -14.70 -11.46
C ASP A 241 1.81 -16.19 -11.07
N GLU A 242 3.07 -16.64 -10.98
CA GLU A 242 3.45 -18.03 -10.68
C GLU A 242 3.66 -18.34 -9.19
N PHE A 243 3.78 -17.33 -8.33
CA PHE A 243 3.85 -17.59 -6.88
C PHE A 243 2.43 -18.05 -6.43
N PRO A 244 2.27 -19.08 -5.59
CA PRO A 244 0.96 -19.54 -5.09
C PRO A 244 0.69 -19.12 -3.64
N GLY A 245 1.53 -18.28 -3.03
CA GLY A 245 1.30 -17.72 -1.69
C GLY A 245 0.57 -16.38 -1.64
N GLN A 246 0.48 -15.79 -0.46
CA GLN A 246 -0.05 -14.46 -0.18
C GLN A 246 0.69 -13.84 1.00
N LEU A 247 0.88 -12.53 0.97
CA LEU A 247 1.30 -11.77 2.13
C LEU A 247 0.13 -11.62 3.12
N ARG A 248 0.33 -12.01 4.38
CA ARG A 248 -0.69 -11.97 5.45
C ARG A 248 -0.57 -10.74 6.32
N GLN A 249 0.65 -10.50 6.77
CA GLN A 249 0.93 -9.53 7.80
C GLN A 249 2.23 -8.82 7.45
N GLU A 250 2.23 -7.53 7.74
CA GLU A 250 3.36 -6.64 7.55
C GLU A 250 3.55 -5.89 8.86
N VAL A 251 4.74 -5.95 9.44
CA VAL A 251 5.07 -5.19 10.64
C VAL A 251 6.43 -4.54 10.44
N LEU A 252 6.49 -3.21 10.55
CA LEU A 252 7.73 -2.46 10.60
C LEU A 252 8.08 -2.20 12.06
N VAL A 253 9.02 -3.00 12.57
CA VAL A 253 9.55 -2.92 13.93
C VAL A 253 10.62 -1.83 13.96
N GLY A 254 10.38 -0.76 14.72
CA GLY A 254 11.32 0.34 14.87
C GLY A 254 10.76 1.56 15.60
N GLU A 255 11.42 1.91 16.71
CA GLU A 255 11.32 3.05 17.64
C GLU A 255 10.21 3.10 18.70
N GLU A 256 9.08 2.41 18.57
CA GLU A 256 8.13 2.25 19.68
C GLU A 256 7.67 0.79 19.80
N THR A 257 7.41 0.37 21.03
CA THR A 257 7.07 -1.00 21.45
C THR A 257 5.81 -1.51 20.74
N GLU A 258 5.93 -1.95 19.50
CA GLU A 258 4.86 -2.65 18.80
C GLU A 258 4.77 -4.08 19.32
N ILE A 259 3.52 -4.45 19.62
CA ILE A 259 3.13 -5.75 20.13
C ILE A 259 2.70 -6.58 18.92
N ASN A 260 3.24 -7.79 18.78
CA ASN A 260 2.81 -8.74 17.77
C ASN A 260 1.29 -8.98 17.94
N PRO A 261 0.46 -8.66 16.93
CA PRO A 261 -1.00 -8.79 17.04
C PRO A 261 -1.48 -10.25 17.11
N GLU A 262 -0.65 -11.23 16.73
CA GLU A 262 -1.02 -12.65 16.84
C GLU A 262 -0.82 -13.23 18.24
N ASN A 263 0.23 -12.80 18.96
CA ASN A 263 0.63 -13.45 20.22
C ASN A 263 0.89 -12.49 21.40
N GLY A 264 0.79 -11.18 21.21
CA GLY A 264 0.97 -10.21 22.29
C GLY A 264 2.43 -9.95 22.70
N GLU A 265 3.42 -10.47 21.98
CA GLU A 265 4.84 -10.29 22.32
C GLU A 265 5.41 -8.97 21.83
N LYS A 266 6.33 -8.37 22.61
CA LYS A 266 7.07 -7.17 22.18
C LYS A 266 8.09 -7.52 21.11
N LEU A 267 8.08 -6.78 20.01
CA LEU A 267 9.05 -6.91 18.94
C LEU A 267 10.29 -6.07 19.27
N ASN A 268 11.39 -6.73 19.64
CA ASN A 268 12.57 -6.08 20.21
C ASN A 268 13.67 -5.75 19.18
N ASP A 269 13.62 -6.36 17.99
CA ASP A 269 14.64 -6.18 16.94
C ASP A 269 14.09 -5.30 15.82
N ALA A 270 14.77 -4.19 15.52
CA ALA A 270 14.39 -3.32 14.40
C ALA A 270 14.42 -4.12 13.09
N GLY A 271 13.28 -4.24 12.40
CA GLY A 271 13.13 -5.17 11.28
C GLY A 271 11.77 -5.09 10.61
N PHE A 272 11.64 -5.70 9.43
CA PHE A 272 10.40 -5.68 8.67
C PHE A 272 9.83 -7.09 8.54
N ARG A 273 8.95 -7.47 9.47
CA ARG A 273 8.33 -8.80 9.51
C ARG A 273 7.24 -8.89 8.45
N LEU A 274 7.44 -9.80 7.51
CA LEU A 274 6.47 -10.17 6.49
C LEU A 274 6.03 -11.61 6.71
N THR A 275 4.82 -11.80 7.21
CA THR A 275 4.23 -13.14 7.32
C THR A 275 3.58 -13.49 6.00
N PHE A 276 4.04 -14.55 5.35
CA PHE A 276 3.37 -15.11 4.18
C PHE A 276 2.46 -16.27 4.57
N SER A 277 1.57 -16.66 3.66
CA SER A 277 0.89 -17.95 3.69
C SER A 277 0.92 -18.54 2.30
N TRP A 278 1.09 -19.85 2.24
CA TRP A 278 1.26 -20.57 1.01
C TRP A 278 0.11 -21.55 0.85
N PHE A 279 -0.53 -21.59 -0.33
CA PHE A 279 -1.70 -22.46 -0.58
C PHE A 279 -1.30 -23.85 -1.05
N GLY A 280 -0.26 -24.41 -0.44
CA GLY A 280 0.02 -25.82 -0.58
C GLY A 280 0.47 -26.30 -1.96
N ALA A 281 0.90 -25.44 -2.87
CA ALA A 281 1.48 -25.89 -4.13
C ALA A 281 3.00 -26.16 -4.00
N VAL A 282 3.63 -26.75 -5.00
CA VAL A 282 5.10 -26.75 -5.09
C VAL A 282 5.52 -25.53 -5.90
N GLY A 283 6.66 -24.92 -5.57
CA GLY A 283 7.16 -23.79 -6.35
C GLY A 283 8.23 -22.99 -5.62
N SER A 284 8.65 -21.90 -6.24
CA SER A 284 9.63 -20.99 -5.66
C SER A 284 9.21 -19.53 -5.81
N PHE A 285 9.77 -18.69 -4.95
CA PHE A 285 9.64 -17.24 -5.04
C PHE A 285 10.84 -16.55 -4.45
N ASP A 286 11.05 -15.31 -4.89
CA ASP A 286 12.15 -14.48 -4.44
C ASP A 286 11.63 -13.40 -3.48
N ILE A 287 12.27 -13.31 -2.32
CA ILE A 287 12.19 -12.17 -1.42
C ILE A 287 13.39 -11.28 -1.71
N ASN A 288 13.13 -10.09 -2.23
CA ASN A 288 14.12 -9.09 -2.59
C ASN A 288 14.26 -8.03 -1.49
N PHE A 289 15.46 -7.50 -1.34
CA PHE A 289 15.82 -6.47 -0.36
C PHE A 289 17.11 -5.77 -0.80
N ASP A 290 17.37 -4.57 -0.30
CA ASP A 290 18.63 -3.88 -0.62
C ASP A 290 19.78 -4.27 0.32
N GLU A 291 20.96 -3.71 0.06
CA GLU A 291 22.16 -3.97 0.86
C GLU A 291 22.08 -3.40 2.29
N ARG A 292 21.11 -2.57 2.63
CA ARG A 292 20.95 -2.09 4.03
C ARG A 292 20.42 -3.18 4.96
N TRP A 293 20.04 -4.32 4.38
CA TRP A 293 19.75 -5.59 5.05
C TRP A 293 20.98 -6.53 5.11
N GLU A 294 22.20 -5.98 4.97
CA GLU A 294 23.48 -6.71 4.77
C GLU A 294 23.82 -7.79 5.82
N ASN A 295 23.34 -7.68 7.06
CA ASN A 295 23.50 -8.76 8.04
C ASN A 295 22.69 -10.02 7.69
N GLY A 296 21.82 -9.93 6.69
CA GLY A 296 21.00 -11.02 6.15
C GLY A 296 19.54 -10.90 6.55
N VAL A 297 18.67 -11.34 5.64
CA VAL A 297 17.28 -11.67 5.94
C VAL A 297 17.26 -13.00 6.66
N LYS A 298 16.88 -13.01 7.93
CA LYS A 298 16.48 -14.25 8.61
C LYS A 298 15.13 -14.68 8.05
N ILE A 299 14.95 -15.98 7.82
CA ILE A 299 13.68 -16.59 7.43
C ILE A 299 13.34 -17.64 8.50
N ASP A 300 12.38 -17.33 9.36
CA ASP A 300 11.84 -18.28 10.35
C ASP A 300 10.55 -18.92 9.83
N VAL A 301 10.36 -20.21 10.10
CA VAL A 301 9.14 -20.96 9.75
C VAL A 301 8.27 -21.12 11.01
N GLU A 302 7.12 -20.44 11.06
CA GLU A 302 6.30 -20.37 12.28
C GLU A 302 5.26 -21.51 12.36
N GLU A 303 4.78 -22.05 11.24
CA GLU A 303 3.79 -23.14 11.22
C GLU A 303 3.80 -23.91 9.90
N GLY A 304 3.46 -25.21 9.95
CA GLY A 304 3.01 -26.01 8.80
C GLY A 304 4.09 -26.80 8.06
N THR A 305 5.29 -26.26 7.86
CA THR A 305 6.41 -26.94 7.17
C THR A 305 7.57 -27.23 8.11
N ILE A 306 8.21 -28.40 7.97
CA ILE A 306 9.50 -28.68 8.63
C ILE A 306 10.65 -28.28 7.68
N ASP A 307 11.86 -28.00 8.19
CA ASP A 307 13.00 -27.54 7.39
C ASP A 307 13.28 -28.40 6.14
N GLU A 308 12.98 -29.70 6.20
CA GLU A 308 13.14 -30.63 5.08
C GLU A 308 12.22 -30.31 3.88
N ASP A 309 11.05 -29.70 4.14
CA ASP A 309 10.03 -29.32 3.16
C ASP A 309 10.41 -28.07 2.36
N LEU A 310 11.47 -27.36 2.78
CA LEU A 310 11.89 -26.09 2.19
C LEU A 310 13.35 -26.14 1.75
N GLU A 311 13.69 -25.26 0.82
CA GLU A 311 15.06 -24.91 0.51
C GLU A 311 15.18 -23.39 0.46
N LEU A 312 16.14 -22.85 1.21
CA LEU A 312 16.44 -21.42 1.23
C LEU A 312 17.80 -21.20 0.58
N LYS A 313 17.82 -20.39 -0.49
CA LYS A 313 19.05 -19.98 -1.16
C LYS A 313 19.23 -18.48 -1.05
N SER A 314 20.18 -18.08 -0.21
CA SER A 314 20.53 -16.66 -0.02
C SER A 314 21.62 -16.22 -0.99
N THR A 315 21.43 -15.04 -1.59
CA THR A 315 22.38 -14.34 -2.45
C THR A 315 22.33 -12.84 -2.10
N LYS A 316 23.27 -12.01 -2.60
CA LYS A 316 23.26 -10.56 -2.31
C LYS A 316 21.92 -9.95 -2.78
N GLY A 317 21.17 -9.38 -1.83
CA GLY A 317 19.89 -8.69 -2.07
C GLY A 317 18.68 -9.59 -2.32
N LYS A 318 18.82 -10.92 -2.12
CA LYS A 318 17.74 -11.86 -2.46
C LYS A 318 17.82 -13.18 -1.69
N VAL A 319 16.67 -13.63 -1.18
CA VAL A 319 16.47 -15.01 -0.72
C VAL A 319 15.44 -15.68 -1.63
N THR A 320 15.84 -16.78 -2.27
CA THR A 320 14.91 -17.66 -2.97
C THR A 320 14.38 -18.70 -1.98
N VAL A 321 13.06 -18.77 -1.85
CA VAL A 321 12.35 -19.78 -1.05
C VAL A 321 11.76 -20.80 -2.02
N THR A 322 12.11 -22.07 -1.85
CA THR A 322 11.55 -23.18 -2.63
C THR A 322 10.76 -24.11 -1.72
N VAL A 323 9.46 -24.27 -2.00
CA VAL A 323 8.58 -25.23 -1.32
C VAL A 323 8.62 -26.55 -2.09
N LYS A 324 9.05 -27.63 -1.44
CA LYS A 324 9.15 -28.99 -2.00
C LYS A 324 7.82 -29.73 -1.85
N GLU A 325 7.72 -30.93 -2.43
CA GLU A 325 6.51 -31.78 -2.34
C GLU A 325 6.07 -32.06 -0.90
N GLY A 326 7.01 -32.20 0.04
CA GLY A 326 6.70 -32.38 1.46
C GLY A 326 6.00 -31.19 2.11
N GLY A 327 6.19 -29.98 1.56
CA GLY A 327 5.55 -28.73 1.95
C GLY A 327 4.21 -28.45 1.24
N LYS A 328 3.80 -29.35 0.34
CA LYS A 328 2.50 -29.29 -0.32
C LYS A 328 1.39 -29.36 0.72
N ASP A 329 0.32 -28.61 0.49
CA ASP A 329 -0.84 -28.43 1.38
C ASP A 329 -0.56 -27.88 2.79
N LYS A 330 0.69 -27.51 3.09
CA LYS A 330 1.09 -26.89 4.36
C LYS A 330 1.10 -25.38 4.26
N LYS A 331 0.71 -24.74 5.38
CA LYS A 331 0.92 -23.30 5.57
C LYS A 331 2.41 -23.05 5.73
N LEU A 332 2.87 -21.91 5.21
CA LEU A 332 4.24 -21.44 5.37
C LEU A 332 4.17 -20.00 5.84
N LYS A 333 4.54 -19.78 7.10
CA LYS A 333 4.72 -18.44 7.67
C LYS A 333 6.21 -18.16 7.71
N LEU A 334 6.65 -17.21 6.90
CA LEU A 334 8.02 -16.71 6.93
C LEU A 334 8.09 -15.43 7.78
N ILE A 335 9.22 -15.17 8.41
CA ILE A 335 9.52 -13.87 9.00
C ILE A 335 10.74 -13.33 8.29
N VAL A 336 10.72 -12.10 7.82
CA VAL A 336 11.90 -11.38 7.33
C VAL A 336 12.34 -10.42 8.43
N SER A 337 13.62 -10.40 8.80
CA SER A 337 14.13 -9.43 9.77
C SER A 337 15.52 -8.96 9.37
N LYS A 338 15.93 -7.79 9.91
CA LYS A 338 17.31 -7.34 9.83
C LYS A 338 18.08 -8.13 10.88
N ALA A 339 19.16 -8.77 10.47
CA ALA A 339 20.02 -9.53 11.38
C ALA A 339 20.91 -8.65 12.26
#